data_AF-A0A968BW67-F1
#
_entry.id   AF-A0A968BW67-F1
#
_cell.length_a   1.000
_cell.length_b   1.000
_cell.length_c   1.000
_cell.angle_alpha   90.00
_cell.angle_beta   90.00
_cell.angle_gamma   90.00
#
_symmetry.space_group_name_H-M   'P 1'
#
loop_
_entity.id
_entity.type
_entity.pdbx_description
1 polymer ?
#
loop_
_entity_poly.entity_id
_entity_poly.type
_entity_poly.pdbx_seq_one_letter_code
_entity_poly.pdbx_strand_id
1 'polypeptide(L)'
;WFAGRSWREVMEQSLEEAIAALGRSLGEDMSRWTWGRIHYAPFEHVLGRVRALKPLFNRGPVPMGGDMNTVAQASYVGSRPYAV
;
A
#
# COMPACT_ATOMS: atom_id res chain seq x y z
N TRP A 1 20.14 -17.67 1.29
CA TRP A 1 18.89 -16.89 1.22
C TRP A 1 17.99 -17.09 2.44
N PHE A 2 17.79 -18.32 2.98
CA PHE A 2 16.94 -18.50 4.19
C PHE A 2 17.60 -19.20 5.38
N ALA A 3 18.91 -19.01 5.62
CA ALA A 3 19.61 -19.42 6.85
C ALA A 3 19.17 -20.77 7.49
N GLY A 4 19.02 -21.83 6.68
CA GLY A 4 18.62 -23.17 7.17
C GLY A 4 17.11 -23.46 7.22
N ARG A 5 16.27 -22.48 6.88
CA ARG A 5 14.81 -22.64 6.74
C ARG A 5 14.42 -23.03 5.32
N SER A 6 13.37 -23.82 5.23
CA SER A 6 12.69 -24.16 3.98
C SER A 6 11.89 -22.96 3.46
N TRP A 7 11.63 -22.97 2.15
CA TRP A 7 10.70 -22.03 1.53
C TRP A 7 9.32 -22.06 2.17
N ARG A 8 8.82 -23.25 2.55
CA ARG A 8 7.53 -23.42 3.21
C ARG A 8 7.45 -22.60 4.49
N GLU A 9 8.42 -22.77 5.38
CA GLU A 9 8.44 -22.06 6.68
C GLU A 9 8.50 -20.54 6.50
N VAL A 10 9.21 -20.06 5.48
CA VAL A 10 9.29 -18.62 5.19
C VAL A 10 7.98 -18.10 4.63
N MET A 11 7.34 -18.85 3.73
CA MET A 11 6.06 -18.47 3.13
C MET A 11 4.92 -18.47 4.16
N GLU A 12 4.88 -19.46 5.06
CA GLU A 12 3.90 -19.55 6.14
C GLU A 12 4.01 -18.33 7.07
N GLN A 13 5.23 -18.02 7.54
CA GLN A 13 5.47 -16.80 8.32
C GLN A 13 5.10 -15.53 7.56
N SER A 14 5.50 -15.43 6.29
CA SER A 14 5.24 -14.22 5.48
C SER A 14 3.74 -13.99 5.28
N LEU A 15 2.97 -15.07 5.13
CA LEU A 15 1.51 -15.00 5.00
C LEU A 15 0.87 -14.52 6.31
N GLU A 16 1.27 -15.06 7.45
CA GLU A 16 0.79 -14.63 8.78
C GLU A 16 1.08 -13.13 9.00
N GLU A 17 2.31 -12.69 8.73
CA GLU A 17 2.71 -11.30 8.86
C GLU A 17 1.94 -10.38 7.91
N ALA A 18 1.73 -10.82 6.67
CA ALA A 18 0.96 -10.06 5.67
C ALA A 18 -0.51 -9.91 6.07
N ILE A 19 -1.17 -10.98 6.54
CA ILE A 19 -2.56 -10.91 7.02
C ILE A 19 -2.66 -9.97 8.21
N ALA A 20 -1.74 -10.06 9.18
CA ALA A 20 -1.73 -9.17 10.34
C ALA A 20 -1.51 -7.70 9.93
N ALA A 21 -0.62 -7.44 8.98
CA ALA A 21 -0.38 -6.10 8.43
C ALA A 21 -1.63 -5.55 7.72
N LEU A 22 -2.26 -6.35 6.86
CA LEU A 22 -3.46 -5.95 6.14
C LEU A 22 -4.65 -5.75 7.09
N GLY A 23 -4.81 -6.57 8.13
CA GLY A 23 -5.82 -6.38 9.19
C GLY A 23 -5.67 -5.03 9.89
N ARG A 24 -4.45 -4.64 10.24
CA ARG A 24 -4.15 -3.30 10.81
C ARG A 24 -4.50 -2.15 9.87
N SER A 25 -4.32 -2.33 8.56
CA SER A 25 -4.52 -1.26 7.57
C SER A 25 -5.94 -1.19 7.00
N LEU A 26 -6.62 -2.32 6.84
CA LEU A 26 -7.89 -2.45 6.11
C LEU A 26 -9.05 -2.90 6.99
N GLY A 27 -8.77 -3.36 8.22
CA GLY A 27 -9.73 -3.93 9.17
C GLY A 27 -9.79 -5.46 9.11
N GLU A 28 -10.42 -6.07 10.11
CA GLU A 28 -10.50 -7.54 10.26
C GLU A 28 -11.37 -8.23 9.18
N ASP A 29 -12.34 -7.52 8.62
CA ASP A 29 -13.22 -8.07 7.58
C ASP A 29 -12.52 -8.07 6.21
N MET A 30 -11.91 -9.22 5.89
CA MET A 30 -11.21 -9.47 4.63
C MET A 30 -12.09 -9.29 3.38
N SER A 31 -13.41 -9.43 3.49
CA SER A 31 -14.32 -9.26 2.34
C SER A 31 -14.37 -7.81 1.85
N ARG A 32 -13.93 -6.86 2.68
CA ARG A 32 -13.89 -5.42 2.37
C ARG A 32 -12.51 -4.95 1.94
N TRP A 33 -11.55 -5.85 1.83
CA TRP A 33 -10.20 -5.52 1.38
C TRP A 33 -10.23 -5.27 -0.12
N THR A 34 -9.68 -4.12 -0.53
CA THR A 34 -9.49 -3.80 -1.94
C THR A 34 -8.13 -3.18 -2.12
N TRP A 35 -7.50 -3.48 -3.26
CA TRP A 35 -6.17 -2.96 -3.58
C TRP A 35 -6.14 -1.43 -3.49
N GLY A 36 -7.14 -0.76 -4.07
CA GLY A 36 -7.26 0.70 -4.07
C GLY A 36 -7.37 1.39 -2.70
N ARG A 37 -7.59 0.64 -1.60
CA ARG A 37 -7.61 1.20 -0.24
C ARG A 37 -6.21 1.38 0.35
N ILE A 38 -5.24 0.55 -0.06
CA ILE A 38 -3.83 0.72 0.30
C ILE A 38 -3.01 1.30 -0.87
N HIS A 39 -3.42 1.00 -2.10
CA HIS A 39 -2.77 1.46 -3.32
C HIS A 39 -3.48 2.68 -3.90
N TYR A 40 -2.91 3.84 -3.68
CA TYR A 40 -3.52 5.11 -4.06
C TYR A 40 -2.46 6.14 -4.45
N ALA A 41 -2.88 7.12 -5.25
CA ALA A 41 -2.10 8.30 -5.57
C ALA A 41 -2.45 9.46 -4.62
N PRO A 42 -1.51 9.94 -3.78
CA PRO A 42 -1.66 11.14 -3.00
C PRO A 42 -1.09 12.33 -3.79
N PHE A 43 -1.92 13.01 -4.58
CA PHE A 43 -1.49 14.19 -5.32
C PHE A 43 -1.29 15.37 -4.35
N GLU A 44 -0.08 15.47 -3.80
CA GLU A 44 0.31 16.48 -2.83
C GLU A 44 1.08 17.63 -3.50
N HIS A 45 0.55 18.83 -3.37
CA HIS A 45 1.23 20.03 -3.82
C HIS A 45 2.13 20.59 -2.71
N VAL A 46 3.23 21.24 -3.08
CA VAL A 46 4.19 21.82 -2.11
C VAL A 46 3.49 22.81 -1.17
N LEU A 47 2.61 23.67 -1.69
CA LEU A 47 1.82 24.61 -0.87
C LEU A 47 0.78 23.90 0.01
N GLY A 48 0.29 22.73 -0.40
CA GLY A 48 -0.67 21.94 0.37
C GLY A 48 -0.05 21.20 1.57
N ARG A 49 1.29 21.27 1.74
CA ARG A 49 1.95 20.87 2.99
C ARG A 49 1.56 21.76 4.17
N VAL A 50 1.19 23.01 3.90
CA VAL A 50 0.61 23.89 4.91
C VAL A 50 -0.82 23.44 5.18
N ARG A 51 -1.13 23.04 6.42
CA ARG A 51 -2.42 22.43 6.80
C ARG A 51 -3.64 23.23 6.35
N ALA A 52 -3.59 24.56 6.45
CA ALA A 52 -4.67 25.45 6.04
C ALA A 52 -4.91 25.45 4.51
N LEU A 53 -3.86 25.21 3.72
CA LEU A 53 -3.90 25.22 2.26
C LEU A 53 -4.14 23.82 1.66
N LYS A 54 -4.04 22.76 2.47
CA LYS A 54 -4.22 21.36 2.05
C LYS A 54 -5.51 21.12 1.26
N PRO A 55 -6.71 21.61 1.67
CA PRO A 55 -7.94 21.35 0.92
C PRO A 55 -7.98 22.01 -0.46
N LEU A 56 -7.20 23.07 -0.67
CA LEU A 56 -7.16 23.80 -1.93
C LEU A 56 -6.20 23.16 -2.93
N PHE A 57 -5.04 22.68 -2.47
CA PHE A 57 -3.97 22.25 -3.35
C PHE A 57 -3.72 20.74 -3.40
N ASN A 58 -4.19 19.96 -2.43
CA ASN A 58 -4.01 18.50 -2.47
C ASN A 58 -5.26 17.81 -2.99
N ARG A 59 -5.06 16.70 -3.71
CA ARG A 59 -6.13 15.82 -4.16
C ARG A 59 -5.83 14.38 -3.76
N GLY A 60 -6.83 13.71 -3.21
CA GLY A 60 -6.77 12.29 -2.91
C GLY A 60 -6.93 11.96 -1.42
N PRO A 61 -6.70 10.69 -1.03
CA PRO A 61 -6.15 9.62 -1.87
C PRO A 61 -7.08 9.22 -3.03
N VAL A 62 -6.52 9.01 -4.22
CA VAL A 62 -7.23 8.47 -5.38
C VAL A 62 -6.89 6.98 -5.48
N PRO A 63 -7.85 6.05 -5.31
CA PRO A 63 -7.60 4.62 -5.44
C PRO A 63 -7.03 4.26 -6.81
N MET A 64 -5.98 3.43 -6.83
CA MET A 64 -5.30 2.99 -8.05
C MET A 64 -5.33 1.47 -8.18
N GLY A 65 -5.39 1.00 -9.42
CA GLY A 65 -5.08 -0.37 -9.79
C GLY A 65 -3.61 -0.49 -10.23
N GLY A 66 -3.22 -1.69 -10.63
CA GLY A 66 -1.87 -1.94 -11.18
C GLY A 66 -0.75 -1.95 -10.14
N ASP A 67 0.46 -2.19 -10.62
CA ASP A 67 1.72 -2.19 -9.86
C ASP A 67 2.94 -1.99 -10.80
N MET A 68 4.15 -2.27 -10.29
CA MET A 68 5.42 -2.19 -11.04
C MET A 68 5.48 -3.07 -12.31
N ASN A 69 4.73 -4.17 -12.34
CA ASN A 69 4.80 -5.24 -13.33
C ASN A 69 3.54 -5.36 -14.21
N THR A 70 2.51 -4.54 -13.98
CA THR A 70 1.30 -4.50 -14.82
C THR A 70 1.38 -3.42 -15.91
N VAL A 71 0.57 -3.55 -16.97
CA VAL A 71 0.42 -2.52 -18.02
C VAL A 71 0.00 -1.17 -17.44
N ALA A 72 -0.91 -1.17 -16.46
CA ALA A 72 -1.23 0.00 -15.66
C ALA A 72 -0.08 0.28 -14.68
N GLN A 73 0.96 0.96 -15.15
CA GLN A 73 2.16 1.22 -14.35
C GLN A 73 1.84 2.13 -13.16
N ALA A 74 1.76 1.55 -11.97
CA ALA A 74 1.54 2.25 -10.71
C ALA A 74 2.53 1.71 -9.65
N SER A 75 3.82 1.98 -9.85
CA SER A 75 4.85 1.50 -8.91
C SER A 75 4.75 2.22 -7.56
N TYR A 76 5.35 1.62 -6.53
CA TYR A 76 5.52 2.24 -5.21
C TYR A 76 6.93 1.95 -4.68
N VAL A 77 7.39 2.78 -3.75
CA VAL A 77 8.69 2.58 -3.11
C VAL A 77 8.56 1.53 -2.00
N GLY A 78 9.45 0.54 -1.95
CA GLY A 78 9.37 -0.55 -0.95
C GLY A 78 9.39 -0.08 0.52
N SER A 79 9.98 1.08 0.81
CA SER A 79 9.98 1.70 2.15
C SER A 79 8.66 2.39 2.53
N ARG A 80 7.79 2.66 1.55
CA ARG A 80 6.43 3.19 1.72
C ARG A 80 5.49 2.30 0.92
N PRO A 81 5.26 1.06 1.40
CA PRO A 81 4.54 0.09 0.63
C PRO A 81 3.14 0.63 0.28
N TYR A 82 2.70 0.32 -0.93
CA TYR A 82 1.37 0.60 -1.48
C TYR A 82 1.11 2.02 -2.02
N ALA A 83 1.67 3.12 -1.50
CA ALA A 83 1.38 4.43 -2.11
C ALA A 83 2.15 4.65 -3.43
N VAL A 84 1.45 5.06 -4.49
CA VAL A 84 2.05 5.48 -5.77
C VAL A 84 2.84 6.77 -5.59
#